data_AF-A0A3D5A3T5-F1
#
_entry.id   AF-A0A3D5A3T5-F1
#
_cell.length_a   1.000
_cell.length_b   1.000
_cell.length_c   1.000
_cell.angle_alpha   90.00
_cell.angle_beta   90.00
_cell.angle_gamma   90.00
#
_symmetry.space_group_name_H-M   'P 1'
#
loop_
_entity.id
_entity.type
_entity.pdbx_description
1 polymer ?
#
loop_
_entity_poly.entity_id
_entity_poly.type
_entity_poly.pdbx_seq_one_letter_code
_entity_poly.pdbx_strand_id
1 'polypeptide(L)'
;MARVARVHYLGADRSTRGDWYTYYGAEAFILCAQQAPQDIAGGRLQDWAVRPFCGNPADSVRYWVTGPADDHPSMLYNPLARVRRAANWDDRGETHPRGTGPDLWVEVPVPAGEHRLSLYFVNDHNYYEPRRTYTVSVFDANGDYQAGVDVNDFVNGVYHQFAVSGPGTVTVCISRNLSMNVLLSGVFLDPLTDTIVRQAPTSAAWRDWASRHERHLSSADERKAFAAAVRSMSTGGDRSSIPVLSRLLASALSARQYGVAMWAADAKRRALSGRRDALQWHLQEIMSGFSTPVRVQAPMETQVVLARPFLQTVCGRYLDAGSEGLTGYRLAAFYRNTAWAHEASNPQLACLAYERLRAAVGEAGLAPEDHYRMAFVAPDPIADTPRLERILAAYPGLPNRAALQMQLLGRYLNAGRTQDAEGLIREMRTADIDETTTANAVLNLGVHHLSLKRVDSARACFEEVAGRHGAGHWALVAQQYLGAAPFVE
;
A
#
# COMPACT_ATOMS: atom_id res chain seq x y z
N MET A 1 3.69 -17.68 41.67
CA MET A 1 4.54 -16.52 41.37
C MET A 1 4.21 -16.06 39.96
N ALA A 2 3.67 -14.85 39.80
CA ALA A 2 3.44 -14.25 38.50
C ALA A 2 4.80 -14.17 37.79
N ARG A 3 4.92 -14.82 36.64
CA ARG A 3 6.17 -14.84 35.88
C ARG A 3 6.30 -13.47 35.23
N VAL A 4 7.45 -12.82 35.38
CA VAL A 4 7.73 -11.50 34.79
C VAL A 4 7.43 -11.57 33.29
N ALA A 5 6.52 -10.70 32.84
CA ALA A 5 6.28 -10.51 31.42
C ALA A 5 7.52 -9.85 30.83
N ARG A 6 8.36 -10.60 30.10
CA ARG A 6 9.45 -10.00 29.35
C ARG A 6 8.84 -9.28 28.15
N VAL A 7 9.31 -8.06 27.90
CA VAL A 7 8.88 -7.28 26.74
C VAL A 7 10.10 -6.92 25.90
N HIS A 8 10.02 -7.20 24.60
CA HIS A 8 11.05 -6.81 23.64
C HIS A 8 10.41 -6.15 22.41
N TYR A 9 10.93 -5.01 21.99
CA TYR A 9 10.46 -4.37 20.76
C TYR A 9 10.94 -5.14 19.52
N LEU A 10 10.02 -5.44 18.60
CA LEU A 10 10.28 -6.24 17.40
C LEU A 10 10.43 -5.40 16.13
N GLY A 11 10.00 -4.13 16.18
CA GLY A 11 10.06 -3.23 15.04
C GLY A 11 8.70 -2.66 14.64
N ALA A 12 8.74 -1.81 13.62
CA ALA A 12 7.57 -1.16 13.06
C ALA A 12 7.16 -1.84 11.75
N ASP A 13 5.89 -2.15 11.58
CA ASP A 13 5.31 -2.56 10.30
C ASP A 13 4.46 -1.41 9.72
N ARG A 14 4.99 -0.83 8.65
CA ARG A 14 4.34 0.24 7.87
C ARG A 14 3.71 -0.28 6.58
N SER A 15 3.87 -1.56 6.28
CA SER A 15 3.47 -2.18 5.02
C SER A 15 2.04 -2.71 5.07
N THR A 16 1.59 -3.23 6.21
CA THR A 16 0.23 -3.77 6.39
C THR A 16 -0.85 -2.69 6.38
N ARG A 17 -0.54 -1.47 6.82
CA ARG A 17 -1.48 -0.34 6.89
C ARG A 17 -2.79 -0.75 7.59
N GLY A 18 -3.97 -0.41 7.08
CA GLY A 18 -5.25 -0.74 7.69
C GLY A 18 -5.72 -2.19 7.50
N ASP A 19 -4.95 -3.06 6.84
CA ASP A 19 -5.36 -4.43 6.46
C ASP A 19 -5.09 -5.48 7.56
N TRP A 20 -5.44 -5.15 8.80
CA TRP A 20 -5.14 -5.97 9.97
C TRP A 20 -5.63 -7.43 9.88
N TYR A 21 -6.82 -7.67 9.33
CA TYR A 21 -7.57 -8.93 9.44
C TYR A 21 -6.91 -10.16 8.81
N THR A 22 -5.85 -9.99 8.01
CA THR A 22 -5.05 -11.11 7.47
C THR A 22 -3.68 -11.27 8.12
N TYR A 23 -3.24 -10.31 8.94
CA TYR A 23 -1.87 -10.25 9.46
C TYR A 23 -1.78 -10.19 10.99
N TYR A 24 -2.81 -9.64 11.64
CA TYR A 24 -2.83 -9.34 13.07
C TYR A 24 -4.17 -9.71 13.69
N GLY A 25 -4.12 -10.01 14.99
CA GLY A 25 -5.31 -10.26 15.79
C GLY A 25 -5.84 -11.67 15.70
N ALA A 26 -5.00 -12.64 15.33
CA ALA A 26 -5.41 -14.03 15.22
C ALA A 26 -5.81 -14.63 16.58
N GLU A 27 -5.11 -14.23 17.66
CA GLU A 27 -5.50 -14.59 19.02
C GLU A 27 -6.54 -13.63 19.57
N ALA A 28 -6.29 -12.33 19.48
CA ALA A 28 -7.25 -11.33 19.93
C ALA A 28 -7.00 -9.95 19.30
N PHE A 29 -8.05 -9.16 19.14
CA PHE A 29 -7.94 -7.78 18.67
C PHE A 29 -8.99 -6.88 19.31
N ILE A 30 -8.64 -5.60 19.43
CA ILE A 30 -9.52 -4.47 19.71
C ILE A 30 -9.32 -3.45 18.59
N LEU A 31 -10.39 -3.10 17.88
CA LEU A 31 -10.42 -1.96 16.98
C LEU A 31 -11.04 -0.79 17.72
N CYS A 32 -10.20 0.19 18.07
CA CYS A 32 -10.56 1.27 18.98
C CYS A 32 -11.62 2.18 18.36
N ALA A 33 -12.70 2.42 19.10
CA ALA A 33 -13.82 3.31 18.75
C ALA A 33 -14.51 3.03 17.39
N GLN A 34 -14.28 1.88 16.76
CA GLN A 34 -14.84 1.57 15.45
C GLN A 34 -16.38 1.50 15.43
N GLN A 35 -17.03 1.39 16.60
CA GLN A 35 -18.48 1.55 16.81
C GLN A 35 -18.75 2.58 17.91
N ALA A 36 -18.05 3.71 17.90
CA ALA A 36 -18.10 4.71 18.97
C ALA A 36 -19.53 4.93 19.51
N PRO A 37 -19.72 4.87 20.84
CA PRO A 37 -18.68 4.84 21.88
C PRO A 37 -18.14 3.43 22.22
N GLN A 38 -18.30 2.45 21.33
CA GLN A 38 -17.84 1.06 21.52
C GLN A 38 -16.66 0.71 20.61
N ASP A 39 -15.87 -0.24 21.06
CA ASP A 39 -14.86 -0.91 20.25
C ASP A 39 -15.45 -2.10 19.49
N ILE A 40 -14.67 -2.60 18.53
CA ILE A 40 -14.91 -3.94 17.98
C ILE A 40 -13.82 -4.85 18.50
N ALA A 41 -14.22 -5.83 19.30
CA ALA A 41 -13.33 -6.87 19.82
C ALA A 41 -13.55 -8.20 19.10
N GLY A 42 -12.52 -9.04 19.04
CA GLY A 42 -12.66 -10.40 18.56
C GLY A 42 -11.37 -11.20 18.65
N GLY A 43 -11.37 -12.37 18.02
CA GLY A 43 -10.26 -13.33 18.04
C GLY A 43 -10.64 -14.67 18.66
N ARG A 44 -9.64 -15.49 18.94
CA ARG A 44 -9.78 -16.82 19.57
C ARG A 44 -9.84 -16.76 21.09
N LEU A 45 -9.20 -15.77 21.71
CA LEU A 45 -9.29 -15.53 23.14
C LEU A 45 -10.63 -14.87 23.43
N GLN A 46 -11.55 -15.68 23.97
CA GLN A 46 -12.82 -15.17 24.46
C GLN A 46 -12.56 -14.27 25.68
N ASP A 47 -13.33 -13.20 25.80
CA ASP A 47 -13.28 -12.25 26.92
C ASP A 47 -11.92 -11.54 27.12
N TRP A 48 -11.07 -11.49 26.09
CA TRP A 48 -9.87 -10.66 26.13
C TRP A 48 -10.27 -9.17 26.17
N ALA A 49 -10.06 -8.56 27.33
CA ALA A 49 -10.43 -7.18 27.61
C ALA A 49 -9.18 -6.33 27.86
N VAL A 50 -8.87 -5.46 26.92
CA VAL A 50 -7.87 -4.40 27.07
C VAL A 50 -8.51 -3.22 27.77
N ARG A 51 -7.83 -2.62 28.76
CA ARG A 51 -8.38 -1.50 29.55
C ARG A 51 -7.63 -0.21 29.25
N PRO A 52 -8.22 0.73 28.49
CA PRO A 52 -7.65 2.06 28.31
C PRO A 52 -8.03 3.00 29.46
N PHE A 53 -7.13 3.90 29.83
CA PHE A 53 -7.37 4.97 30.81
C PHE A 53 -6.43 6.16 30.56
N CYS A 54 -6.73 7.32 31.15
CA CYS A 54 -5.85 8.49 31.11
C CYS A 54 -4.96 8.55 32.35
N GLY A 55 -3.73 9.05 32.24
CA GLY A 55 -2.81 9.16 33.38
C GLY A 55 -3.30 10.12 34.47
N ASN A 56 -4.13 11.09 34.10
CA ASN A 56 -4.91 11.88 35.06
C ASN A 56 -6.25 11.19 35.36
N PRO A 57 -6.53 10.77 36.60
CA PRO A 57 -7.77 10.09 36.97
C PRO A 57 -9.05 10.91 36.78
N ALA A 58 -8.94 12.24 36.67
CA ALA A 58 -10.08 13.11 36.38
C ALA A 58 -10.48 13.09 34.89
N ASP A 59 -9.62 12.59 34.02
CA ASP A 59 -9.86 12.49 32.58
C ASP A 59 -10.38 11.11 32.20
N SER A 60 -11.10 11.05 31.08
CA SER A 60 -11.66 9.82 30.53
C SER A 60 -11.26 9.68 29.07
N VAL A 61 -10.96 8.44 28.67
CA VAL A 61 -10.61 8.11 27.30
C VAL A 61 -11.78 8.43 26.37
N ARG A 62 -11.49 9.12 25.28
CA ARG A 62 -12.47 9.46 24.25
C ARG A 62 -12.47 8.41 23.15
N TYR A 63 -13.66 8.08 22.69
CA TYR A 63 -13.90 7.16 21.58
C TYR A 63 -14.26 8.02 20.38
N TRP A 64 -13.26 8.31 19.56
CA TRP A 64 -13.40 9.25 18.46
C TRP A 64 -13.59 8.55 17.13
N VAL A 65 -14.50 9.08 16.32
CA VAL A 65 -14.72 8.69 14.92
C VAL A 65 -14.75 9.98 14.12
N THR A 66 -13.79 10.14 13.21
CA THR A 66 -13.68 11.36 12.39
C THR A 66 -14.76 11.44 11.32
N GLY A 67 -15.22 10.30 10.80
CA GLY A 67 -16.28 10.25 9.79
C GLY A 67 -16.93 8.88 9.67
N PRO A 68 -18.06 8.77 8.94
CA PRO A 68 -18.79 7.51 8.81
C PRO A 68 -18.03 6.45 8.01
N ALA A 69 -17.18 6.85 7.06
CA ALA A 69 -16.29 5.99 6.29
C ALA A 69 -15.11 6.82 5.74
N ASP A 70 -14.00 6.15 5.48
CA ASP A 70 -12.80 6.69 4.83
C ASP A 70 -12.08 5.52 4.16
N ASP A 71 -12.04 5.50 2.83
CA ASP A 71 -11.52 4.39 2.04
C ASP A 71 -9.99 4.36 1.93
N HIS A 72 -9.30 5.34 2.56
CA HIS A 72 -7.84 5.38 2.55
C HIS A 72 -7.25 4.06 3.13
N PRO A 73 -6.25 3.45 2.47
CA PRO A 73 -5.72 2.14 2.89
C PRO A 73 -5.13 2.09 4.30
N SER A 74 -4.79 3.24 4.90
CA SER A 74 -4.33 3.32 6.30
C SER A 74 -5.46 3.22 7.32
N MET A 75 -6.72 3.35 6.92
CA MET A 75 -7.84 3.21 7.85
C MET A 75 -8.15 1.74 8.09
N LEU A 76 -8.27 1.36 9.36
CA LEU A 76 -8.61 -0.02 9.72
C LEU A 76 -9.97 -0.39 9.12
N TYR A 77 -10.04 -1.60 8.56
CA TYR A 77 -11.30 -2.14 8.08
C TYR A 77 -12.19 -2.56 9.25
N ASN A 78 -13.40 -2.01 9.29
CA ASN A 78 -14.44 -2.36 10.24
C ASN A 78 -15.27 -3.53 9.70
N PRO A 79 -15.20 -4.73 10.31
CA PRO A 79 -15.88 -5.90 9.79
C PRO A 79 -17.41 -5.86 9.93
N LEU A 80 -17.92 -5.10 10.90
CA LEU A 80 -19.37 -5.00 11.15
C LEU A 80 -20.04 -4.02 10.17
N ALA A 81 -19.44 -2.83 10.02
CA ALA A 81 -19.95 -1.81 9.11
C ALA A 81 -19.51 -2.03 7.65
N ARG A 82 -18.54 -2.92 7.42
CA ARG A 82 -17.98 -3.26 6.09
C ARG A 82 -17.39 -2.05 5.35
N VAL A 83 -16.84 -1.11 6.10
CA VAL A 83 -16.16 0.08 5.59
C VAL A 83 -14.81 0.23 6.29
N ARG A 84 -13.90 0.98 5.68
CA ARG A 84 -12.77 1.54 6.39
C ARG A 84 -13.20 2.85 7.05
N ARG A 85 -12.59 3.19 8.19
CA ARG A 85 -12.95 4.38 8.96
C ARG A 85 -11.80 4.82 9.85
N ALA A 86 -11.56 6.13 9.90
CA ALA A 86 -10.74 6.78 10.91
C ALA A 86 -11.46 6.77 12.26
N ALA A 87 -10.97 5.94 13.18
CA ALA A 87 -11.45 5.86 14.55
C ALA A 87 -10.29 5.53 15.50
N ASN A 88 -10.37 6.02 16.73
CA ASN A 88 -9.32 5.86 17.72
C ASN A 88 -9.82 6.07 19.15
N TRP A 89 -9.08 5.49 20.10
CA TRP A 89 -9.03 6.02 21.45
C TRP A 89 -8.18 7.28 21.47
N ASP A 90 -8.58 8.22 22.32
CA ASP A 90 -7.98 9.53 22.48
C ASP A 90 -7.86 9.90 23.97
N ASP A 91 -6.76 10.57 24.33
CA ASP A 91 -6.48 10.99 25.71
C ASP A 91 -7.07 12.35 26.07
N ARG A 92 -7.68 13.06 25.11
CA ARG A 92 -8.19 14.43 25.28
C ARG A 92 -7.09 15.44 25.64
N GLY A 93 -5.85 15.18 25.21
CA GLY A 93 -4.70 16.02 25.55
C GLY A 93 -4.85 17.50 25.15
N GLU A 94 -5.75 17.83 24.22
CA GLU A 94 -5.98 19.21 23.77
C GLU A 94 -6.53 20.13 24.87
N THR A 95 -7.09 19.56 25.94
CA THR A 95 -7.55 20.33 27.10
C THR A 95 -6.44 20.63 28.12
N HIS A 96 -5.22 20.19 27.85
CA HIS A 96 -4.06 20.35 28.74
C HIS A 96 -2.93 21.13 28.03
N PRO A 97 -2.11 21.90 28.77
CA PRO A 97 -0.94 22.56 28.19
C PRO A 97 -0.03 21.57 27.45
N ARG A 98 0.47 21.91 26.26
CA ARG A 98 1.38 21.03 25.50
C ARG A 98 2.57 20.57 26.35
N GLY A 99 2.97 19.31 26.21
CA GLY A 99 4.08 18.73 26.99
C GLY A 99 3.71 18.31 28.41
N THR A 100 2.45 18.50 28.82
CA THR A 100 1.91 17.90 30.04
C THR A 100 1.08 16.67 29.67
N GLY A 101 0.59 15.87 30.61
CA GLY A 101 -0.29 14.73 30.30
C GLY A 101 -1.63 15.14 29.63
N PRO A 102 -2.67 14.29 29.71
CA PRO A 102 -2.79 13.18 30.64
C PRO A 102 -2.14 11.89 30.13
N ASP A 103 -1.80 11.82 28.84
CA ASP A 103 -1.30 10.63 28.13
C ASP A 103 -2.33 9.48 28.11
N LEU A 104 -2.22 8.60 27.11
CA LEU A 104 -3.07 7.41 27.02
C LEU A 104 -2.35 6.21 27.62
N TRP A 105 -3.01 5.54 28.56
CA TRP A 105 -2.54 4.31 29.16
C TRP A 105 -3.41 3.14 28.76
N VAL A 106 -2.80 1.97 28.59
CA VAL A 106 -3.48 0.76 28.14
C VAL A 106 -2.94 -0.44 28.92
N GLU A 107 -3.80 -1.09 29.69
CA GLU A 107 -3.51 -2.38 30.31
C GLU A 107 -3.91 -3.51 29.37
N VAL A 108 -2.95 -4.37 29.05
CA VAL A 108 -3.12 -5.48 28.12
C VAL A 108 -2.87 -6.80 28.85
N PRO A 109 -3.92 -7.61 29.09
CA PRO A 109 -3.75 -8.97 29.60
C PRO A 109 -3.01 -9.83 28.57
N VAL A 110 -1.96 -10.52 29.00
CA VAL A 110 -1.16 -11.44 28.19
C VAL A 110 -1.39 -12.85 28.74
N PRO A 111 -1.94 -13.78 27.95
CA PRO A 111 -2.15 -15.17 28.38
C PRO A 111 -0.82 -15.92 28.49
N ALA A 112 -0.87 -17.15 28.99
CA ALA A 112 0.34 -17.97 29.13
C ALA A 112 0.96 -18.30 27.76
N GLY A 113 2.25 -17.98 27.60
CA GLY A 113 2.97 -18.18 26.34
C GLY A 113 3.78 -16.96 25.93
N GLU A 114 4.35 -17.03 24.73
CA GLU A 114 5.00 -15.89 24.07
C GLU A 114 4.06 -15.36 23.00
N HIS A 115 3.83 -14.04 23.01
CA HIS A 115 2.88 -13.37 22.15
C HIS A 115 3.52 -12.15 21.49
N ARG A 116 2.99 -11.76 20.32
CA ARG A 116 3.27 -10.50 19.66
C ARG A 116 2.11 -9.55 19.93
N LEU A 117 2.36 -8.52 20.74
CA LEU A 117 1.48 -7.38 20.92
C LEU A 117 1.78 -6.35 19.82
N SER A 118 0.76 -5.97 19.04
CA SER A 118 0.89 -4.94 18.01
C SER A 118 -0.06 -3.78 18.30
N LEU A 119 0.47 -2.57 18.31
CA LEU A 119 -0.29 -1.33 18.53
C LEU A 119 -0.36 -0.56 17.21
N TYR A 120 -1.56 -0.21 16.76
CA TYR A 120 -1.77 0.48 15.48
C TYR A 120 -2.09 1.96 15.65
N PHE A 121 -1.30 2.78 14.98
CA PHE A 121 -1.42 4.23 14.96
C PHE A 121 -1.70 4.68 13.54
N VAL A 122 -2.71 5.53 13.35
CA VAL A 122 -2.93 6.27 12.11
C VAL A 122 -3.32 7.70 12.44
N ASN A 123 -2.62 8.66 11.81
CA ASN A 123 -3.02 10.06 11.87
C ASN A 123 -3.94 10.28 10.67
N ASP A 124 -5.22 10.54 10.91
CA ASP A 124 -6.12 10.77 9.79
C ASP A 124 -5.75 12.05 9.03
N HIS A 125 -6.12 12.10 7.75
CA HIS A 125 -5.78 13.21 6.87
C HIS A 125 -6.60 14.48 7.14
N ASN A 126 -7.66 14.36 7.95
CA ASN A 126 -8.57 15.44 8.27
C ASN A 126 -8.19 16.16 9.57
N TYR A 127 -7.25 15.62 10.35
CA TYR A 127 -6.78 16.23 11.58
C TYR A 127 -5.82 17.40 11.32
N TYR A 128 -5.98 18.47 12.11
CA TYR A 128 -5.25 19.73 11.94
C TYR A 128 -3.76 19.67 12.33
N GLU A 129 -3.30 18.57 12.94
CA GLU A 129 -1.90 18.38 13.37
C GLU A 129 -1.23 17.25 12.56
N PRO A 130 -0.54 17.57 11.45
CA PRO A 130 0.03 16.55 10.56
C PRO A 130 1.31 15.90 11.11
N ARG A 131 2.01 16.56 12.04
CA ARG A 131 3.34 16.14 12.56
C ARG A 131 3.28 15.74 14.02
N ARG A 132 2.43 14.77 14.33
CA ARG A 132 2.36 14.17 15.66
C ARG A 132 3.57 13.28 15.91
N THR A 133 4.05 13.31 17.13
CA THR A 133 5.10 12.42 17.62
C THR A 133 4.71 11.94 19.00
N TYR A 134 4.70 10.62 19.19
CA TYR A 134 4.43 9.99 20.47
C TYR A 134 5.65 9.20 20.94
N THR A 135 5.70 8.94 22.24
CA THR A 135 6.64 7.96 22.79
C THR A 135 5.81 6.88 23.48
N VAL A 136 5.94 5.64 22.99
CA VAL A 136 5.33 4.46 23.61
C VAL A 136 6.32 3.90 24.62
N SER A 137 5.88 3.68 25.85
CA SER A 137 6.63 3.02 26.91
C SER A 137 5.84 1.83 27.42
N VAL A 138 6.49 0.67 27.54
CA VAL A 138 5.86 -0.58 28.00
C VAL A 138 6.48 -1.00 29.32
N PHE A 139 5.62 -1.29 30.28
CA PHE A 139 5.93 -1.70 31.64
C PHE A 139 5.42 -3.12 31.88
N ASP A 140 6.15 -3.89 32.67
CA ASP A 140 5.70 -5.21 33.10
C ASP A 140 4.65 -5.14 34.23
N ALA A 141 4.24 -6.30 34.74
CA ALA A 141 3.23 -6.40 35.80
C ALA A 141 3.67 -5.78 37.15
N ASN A 142 4.96 -5.54 37.37
CA ASN A 142 5.48 -4.87 38.56
C ASN A 142 5.54 -3.35 38.39
N GLY A 143 5.30 -2.86 37.16
CA GLY A 143 5.47 -1.45 36.80
C GLY A 143 6.90 -1.10 36.37
N ASP A 144 7.77 -2.09 36.16
CA ASP A 144 9.14 -1.86 35.71
C ASP A 144 9.16 -1.61 34.20
N TYR A 145 9.84 -0.54 33.78
CA TYR A 145 10.02 -0.22 32.37
C TYR A 145 10.79 -1.33 31.64
N GLN A 146 10.27 -1.74 30.47
CA GLN A 146 10.87 -2.82 29.67
C GLN A 146 11.32 -2.36 28.29
N ALA A 147 10.51 -1.55 27.61
CA ALA A 147 10.78 -1.14 26.24
C ALA A 147 10.12 0.21 25.93
N GLY A 148 10.67 0.94 24.96
CA GLY A 148 10.04 2.13 24.45
C GLY A 148 10.45 2.46 23.02
N VAL A 149 9.59 3.20 22.34
CA VAL A 149 9.76 3.55 20.93
C VAL A 149 9.03 4.84 20.60
N ASP A 150 9.58 5.63 19.67
CA ASP A 150 8.89 6.79 19.13
C ASP A 150 7.97 6.41 17.97
N VAL A 151 6.78 7.00 17.96
CA VAL A 151 5.81 6.87 16.88
C VAL A 151 5.76 8.20 16.13
N ASN A 152 6.12 8.16 14.86
CA ASN A 152 6.15 9.30 13.95
C ASN A 152 5.77 8.87 12.52
N ASP A 153 5.47 9.85 11.67
CA ASP A 153 5.15 9.65 10.25
C ASP A 153 4.10 8.56 10.02
N PHE A 154 3.03 8.59 10.81
CA PHE A 154 2.00 7.55 10.84
C PHE A 154 0.70 7.95 10.12
N VAL A 155 0.76 8.92 9.20
CA VAL A 155 -0.37 9.26 8.29
C VAL A 155 -0.79 8.06 7.43
N ASN A 156 0.19 7.26 7.02
CA ASN A 156 -0.03 6.02 6.27
C ASN A 156 -0.30 4.79 7.14
N GLY A 157 -0.43 4.97 8.46
CA GLY A 157 -0.58 3.88 9.41
C GLY A 157 0.74 3.20 9.77
N VAL A 158 0.87 2.77 11.03
CA VAL A 158 2.01 1.98 11.50
C VAL A 158 1.59 1.06 12.65
N TYR A 159 2.06 -0.18 12.61
CA TYR A 159 2.06 -1.08 13.76
C TYR A 159 3.41 -1.00 14.46
N HIS A 160 3.41 -0.79 15.78
CA HIS A 160 4.58 -1.05 16.61
C HIS A 160 4.40 -2.38 17.34
N GLN A 161 5.37 -3.27 17.16
CA GLN A 161 5.28 -4.66 17.60
C GLN A 161 6.19 -4.93 18.79
N PHE A 162 5.68 -5.68 19.76
CA PHE A 162 6.40 -6.10 20.95
C PHE A 162 6.21 -7.59 21.15
N ALA A 163 7.29 -8.33 21.38
CA ALA A 163 7.24 -9.65 21.98
C ALA A 163 6.91 -9.48 23.46
N VAL A 164 5.89 -10.18 23.94
CA VAL A 164 5.44 -10.16 25.32
C VAL A 164 5.25 -11.59 25.83
N SER A 165 5.79 -11.91 26.98
CA SER A 165 5.60 -13.21 27.62
C SER A 165 4.50 -13.12 28.69
N GLY A 166 3.65 -14.13 28.80
CA GLY A 166 2.69 -14.26 29.89
C GLY A 166 2.77 -15.61 30.62
N PRO A 167 1.89 -15.86 31.61
CA PRO A 167 0.70 -15.08 31.91
C PRO A 167 0.99 -13.84 32.77
N GLY A 168 0.30 -12.72 32.48
CA GLY A 168 0.41 -11.47 33.24
C GLY A 168 -0.34 -10.32 32.57
N THR A 169 -0.08 -9.09 33.01
CA THR A 169 -0.55 -7.86 32.37
C THR A 169 0.66 -7.01 32.03
N VAL A 170 0.70 -6.45 30.83
CA VAL A 170 1.63 -5.37 30.48
C VAL A 170 0.87 -4.05 30.44
N THR A 171 1.53 -3.00 30.88
CA THR A 171 0.97 -1.65 30.86
C THR A 171 1.70 -0.84 29.81
N VAL A 172 0.97 -0.24 28.88
CA VAL A 172 1.52 0.63 27.84
C VAL A 172 1.13 2.06 28.15
N CYS A 173 2.10 2.96 28.25
CA CYS A 173 1.90 4.40 28.22
C CYS A 173 2.22 4.92 26.82
N ILE A 174 1.34 5.72 26.25
CA ILE A 174 1.56 6.43 25.00
C ILE A 174 1.60 7.90 25.36
N SER A 175 2.82 8.43 25.50
CA SER A 175 3.02 9.84 25.81
C SER A 175 2.79 10.68 24.57
N ARG A 176 1.94 11.70 24.69
CA ARG A 176 1.63 12.60 23.57
C ARG A 176 2.80 13.52 23.22
N ASN A 177 3.80 13.62 24.09
CA ASN A 177 4.92 14.55 23.98
C ASN A 177 4.41 15.98 23.79
N LEU A 178 4.76 16.63 22.67
CA LEU A 178 4.29 17.97 22.31
C LEU A 178 3.06 17.97 21.38
N SER A 179 2.54 16.80 21.05
CA SER A 179 1.33 16.64 20.23
C SER A 179 0.10 17.07 21.02
N MET A 180 -0.93 17.48 20.29
CA MET A 180 -2.21 17.92 20.82
C MET A 180 -2.84 16.84 21.70
N ASN A 181 -2.88 15.60 21.22
CA ASN A 181 -3.51 14.45 21.86
C ASN A 181 -2.95 13.13 21.28
N VAL A 182 -3.22 12.01 21.94
CA VAL A 182 -2.84 10.66 21.48
C VAL A 182 -3.93 10.06 20.60
N LEU A 183 -3.54 9.29 19.57
CA LEU A 183 -4.46 8.49 18.76
C LEU A 183 -4.00 7.03 18.78
N LEU A 184 -4.82 6.11 19.32
CA LEU A 184 -4.60 4.66 19.18
C LEU A 184 -5.80 4.03 18.47
N SER A 185 -5.57 3.42 17.31
CA SER A 185 -6.64 2.91 16.46
C SER A 185 -6.89 1.41 16.60
N GLY A 186 -5.91 0.65 17.09
CA GLY A 186 -6.13 -0.77 17.38
C GLY A 186 -5.03 -1.41 18.23
N VAL A 187 -5.41 -2.50 18.90
CA VAL A 187 -4.56 -3.34 19.74
C VAL A 187 -4.74 -4.78 19.30
N PHE A 188 -3.65 -5.48 19.00
CA PHE A 188 -3.69 -6.84 18.44
C PHE A 188 -2.74 -7.76 19.19
N LEU A 189 -3.16 -9.01 19.38
CA LEU A 189 -2.38 -10.07 19.98
C LEU A 189 -2.32 -11.28 19.04
N ASP A 190 -1.12 -11.79 18.82
CA ASP A 190 -0.82 -12.99 18.03
C ASP A 190 0.20 -13.88 18.78
N PRO A 191 0.31 -15.18 18.47
CA PRO A 191 1.31 -16.03 19.10
C PRO A 191 2.70 -15.75 18.51
N LEU A 192 3.74 -15.73 19.35
CA LEU A 192 5.14 -15.46 18.98
C LEU A 192 5.95 -16.75 18.73
N THR A 193 5.32 -17.81 18.23
CA THR A 193 6.08 -19.02 17.89
C THR A 193 6.88 -18.79 16.60
N ASP A 194 8.16 -19.22 16.60
CA ASP A 194 9.15 -19.14 15.50
C ASP A 194 8.76 -19.93 14.23
N THR A 195 7.51 -20.32 14.20
CA THR A 195 6.84 -20.86 13.06
C THR A 195 5.56 -20.07 12.91
N ILE A 196 5.59 -19.13 11.96
CA ILE A 196 4.58 -19.26 10.91
C ILE A 196 4.84 -20.63 10.25
N VAL A 197 4.54 -21.74 10.96
CA VAL A 197 3.92 -22.86 10.28
C VAL A 197 2.68 -22.17 9.76
N ARG A 198 2.69 -21.95 8.45
CA ARG A 198 1.48 -21.93 7.64
C ARG A 198 0.68 -23.16 8.06
N GLN A 199 -0.02 -23.12 9.19
CA GLN A 199 -0.71 -24.28 9.72
C GLN A 199 -1.84 -24.50 8.75
N ALA A 200 -1.69 -25.53 7.90
CA ALA A 200 -2.82 -26.12 7.23
C ALA A 200 -3.87 -26.37 8.32
N PRO A 201 -5.09 -25.82 8.20
CA PRO A 201 -6.06 -25.87 9.29
C PRO A 201 -6.32 -27.33 9.66
N THR A 202 -6.37 -27.62 10.96
CA THR A 202 -6.76 -28.95 11.44
C THR A 202 -8.15 -29.31 10.94
N SER A 203 -8.45 -30.60 10.80
CA SER A 203 -9.69 -31.10 10.17
C SER A 203 -11.00 -30.56 10.76
N ALA A 204 -10.99 -30.01 12.00
CA ALA A 204 -12.13 -29.32 12.62
C ALA A 204 -12.18 -27.82 12.26
N ALA A 205 -11.07 -27.09 12.40
CA ALA A 205 -10.97 -25.70 11.96
C ALA A 205 -11.14 -25.55 10.44
N TRP A 206 -10.77 -26.59 9.69
CA TRP A 206 -10.95 -26.71 8.26
C TRP A 206 -12.41 -26.91 7.84
N ARG A 207 -13.16 -27.72 8.59
CA ARG A 207 -14.61 -27.90 8.39
C ARG A 207 -15.37 -26.62 8.71
N ASP A 208 -14.98 -25.94 9.79
CA ASP A 208 -15.59 -24.66 10.17
C ASP A 208 -15.27 -23.55 9.16
N TRP A 209 -14.00 -23.41 8.74
CA TRP A 209 -13.60 -22.49 7.66
C TRP A 209 -14.35 -22.78 6.35
N ALA A 210 -14.39 -24.04 5.91
CA ALA A 210 -15.11 -24.44 4.69
C ALA A 210 -16.61 -24.13 4.78
N SER A 211 -17.25 -24.37 5.93
CA SER A 211 -18.66 -24.07 6.15
C SER A 211 -18.99 -22.57 6.15
N ARG A 212 -18.05 -21.73 6.60
CA ARG A 212 -18.19 -20.26 6.53
C ARG A 212 -18.03 -19.75 5.10
N HIS A 213 -17.13 -20.35 4.32
CA HIS A 213 -16.86 -19.92 2.94
C HIS A 213 -17.90 -20.45 1.94
N GLU A 214 -18.46 -21.65 2.15
CA GLU A 214 -19.54 -22.20 1.32
C GLU A 214 -20.81 -21.32 1.36
N ARG A 215 -21.02 -20.58 2.45
CA ARG A 215 -22.12 -19.60 2.62
C ARG A 215 -21.97 -18.33 1.80
N HIS A 216 -20.77 -18.04 1.28
CA HIS A 216 -20.50 -16.88 0.42
C HIS A 216 -20.53 -17.22 -1.08
N LEU A 217 -20.69 -18.50 -1.42
CA LEU A 217 -20.83 -18.97 -2.79
C LEU A 217 -22.29 -18.92 -3.20
N SER A 218 -22.56 -18.27 -4.33
CA SER A 218 -23.92 -17.90 -4.74
C SER A 218 -24.64 -19.03 -5.46
N SER A 219 -23.92 -19.82 -6.26
CA SER A 219 -24.47 -20.89 -7.09
C SER A 219 -24.20 -22.30 -6.56
N ALA A 220 -25.06 -23.25 -6.95
CA ALA A 220 -24.88 -24.66 -6.60
C ALA A 220 -23.61 -25.27 -7.21
N ASP A 221 -23.20 -24.81 -8.40
CA ASP A 221 -21.98 -25.27 -9.07
C ASP A 221 -20.71 -24.76 -8.38
N GLU A 222 -20.71 -23.52 -7.89
CA GLU A 222 -19.63 -22.97 -7.06
C GLU A 222 -19.47 -23.75 -5.77
N ARG A 223 -20.57 -24.02 -5.05
CA ARG A 223 -20.56 -24.84 -3.82
C ARG A 223 -20.05 -26.26 -4.09
N LYS A 224 -20.49 -26.89 -5.18
CA LYS A 224 -20.04 -28.23 -5.59
C LYS A 224 -18.55 -28.26 -5.95
N ALA A 225 -18.06 -27.26 -6.69
CA ALA A 225 -16.66 -27.14 -7.05
C ALA A 225 -15.76 -26.87 -5.82
N PHE A 226 -16.19 -25.98 -4.93
CA PHE A 226 -15.53 -25.69 -3.66
C PHE A 226 -15.47 -26.94 -2.76
N ALA A 227 -16.58 -27.65 -2.60
CA ALA A 227 -16.62 -28.89 -1.82
C ALA A 227 -15.76 -30.02 -2.43
N ALA A 228 -15.65 -30.11 -3.75
CA ALA A 228 -14.74 -31.04 -4.43
C ALA A 228 -13.26 -30.66 -4.19
N ALA A 229 -12.93 -29.37 -4.25
CA ALA A 229 -11.62 -28.84 -3.88
C ALA A 229 -11.27 -29.20 -2.44
N VAL A 230 -12.19 -28.96 -1.51
CA VAL A 230 -12.03 -29.19 -0.06
C VAL A 230 -11.79 -30.66 0.28
N ARG A 231 -12.43 -31.59 -0.44
CA ARG A 231 -12.19 -33.04 -0.28
C ARG A 231 -10.84 -33.51 -0.85
N SER A 232 -10.38 -32.91 -1.95
CA SER A 232 -9.02 -33.17 -2.47
C SER A 232 -7.93 -32.69 -1.50
N MET A 233 -8.20 -31.63 -0.74
CA MET A 233 -7.26 -31.06 0.24
C MET A 233 -7.00 -31.95 1.45
N SER A 234 -7.94 -32.80 1.87
CA SER A 234 -7.74 -33.71 3.01
C SER A 234 -6.92 -34.96 2.71
N THR A 235 -6.58 -35.21 1.44
CA THR A 235 -5.94 -36.46 0.98
C THR A 235 -4.53 -36.29 0.43
N GLY A 236 -3.97 -35.07 0.44
CA GLY A 236 -2.66 -34.79 -0.14
C GLY A 236 -2.75 -34.60 -1.66
N GLY A 237 -2.29 -33.44 -2.14
CA GLY A 237 -2.62 -32.88 -3.46
C GLY A 237 -2.35 -33.80 -4.65
N ASP A 238 -3.43 -34.17 -5.33
CA ASP A 238 -3.42 -34.76 -6.67
C ASP A 238 -3.43 -33.67 -7.76
N ARG A 239 -2.74 -33.92 -8.88
CA ARG A 239 -2.62 -33.05 -10.06
C ARG A 239 -3.97 -32.74 -10.73
N SER A 240 -4.99 -33.54 -10.47
CA SER A 240 -6.38 -33.31 -10.88
C SER A 240 -7.00 -32.01 -10.34
N SER A 241 -6.38 -31.37 -9.35
CA SER A 241 -6.87 -30.16 -8.67
C SER A 241 -6.57 -28.82 -9.39
N ILE A 242 -5.71 -28.79 -10.42
CA ILE A 242 -5.31 -27.53 -11.11
C ILE A 242 -6.52 -26.76 -11.71
N PRO A 243 -7.47 -27.39 -12.43
CA PRO A 243 -8.65 -26.69 -12.96
C PRO A 243 -9.59 -26.18 -11.87
N VAL A 244 -9.52 -26.76 -10.67
CA VAL A 244 -10.31 -26.34 -9.51
C VAL A 244 -9.67 -25.13 -8.83
N LEU A 245 -8.33 -25.13 -8.68
CA LEU A 245 -7.57 -23.98 -8.18
C LEU A 245 -7.70 -22.74 -9.09
N SER A 246 -7.78 -22.96 -10.41
CA SER A 246 -8.01 -21.93 -11.44
C SER A 246 -9.34 -21.21 -11.22
N ARG A 247 -10.43 -21.98 -11.06
CA ARG A 247 -11.78 -21.44 -10.81
C ARG A 247 -11.89 -20.77 -9.45
N LEU A 248 -11.24 -21.33 -8.42
CA LEU A 248 -11.21 -20.74 -7.08
C LEU A 248 -10.45 -19.42 -7.06
N LEU A 249 -9.31 -19.34 -7.74
CA LEU A 249 -8.54 -18.10 -7.89
C LEU A 249 -9.38 -17.01 -8.57
N ALA A 250 -9.98 -17.31 -9.73
CA ALA A 250 -10.81 -16.34 -10.45
C ALA A 250 -12.00 -15.85 -9.60
N SER A 251 -12.71 -16.77 -8.94
CA SER A 251 -13.83 -16.42 -8.05
C SER A 251 -13.38 -15.58 -6.85
N ALA A 252 -12.25 -15.93 -6.21
CA ALA A 252 -11.70 -15.18 -5.08
C ALA A 252 -11.24 -13.77 -5.48
N LEU A 253 -10.67 -13.61 -6.68
CA LEU A 253 -10.29 -12.30 -7.22
C LEU A 253 -11.52 -11.43 -7.51
N SER A 254 -12.56 -11.98 -8.17
CA SER A 254 -13.82 -11.27 -8.40
C SER A 254 -14.53 -10.86 -7.11
N ALA A 255 -14.42 -11.69 -6.06
CA ALA A 255 -14.97 -11.41 -4.73
C ALA A 255 -14.05 -10.52 -3.86
N ARG A 256 -12.90 -10.06 -4.37
CA ARG A 256 -11.87 -9.27 -3.65
C ARG A 256 -11.35 -9.95 -2.38
N GLN A 257 -11.34 -11.28 -2.35
CA GLN A 257 -10.85 -12.12 -1.26
C GLN A 257 -9.37 -12.46 -1.46
N TYR A 258 -8.50 -11.44 -1.37
CA TYR A 258 -7.11 -11.54 -1.78
C TYR A 258 -6.28 -12.59 -1.02
N GLY A 259 -6.65 -12.92 0.22
CA GLY A 259 -6.03 -14.03 0.97
C GLY A 259 -6.29 -15.41 0.35
N VAL A 260 -7.52 -15.66 -0.12
CA VAL A 260 -7.91 -16.92 -0.80
C VAL A 260 -7.27 -16.98 -2.18
N ALA A 261 -7.22 -15.84 -2.88
CA ALA A 261 -6.52 -15.73 -4.15
C ALA A 261 -5.01 -16.01 -4.01
N MET A 262 -4.35 -15.47 -2.99
CA MET A 262 -2.93 -15.74 -2.67
C MET A 262 -2.66 -17.22 -2.45
N TRP A 263 -3.52 -17.87 -1.69
CA TRP A 263 -3.37 -19.29 -1.40
C TRP A 263 -3.59 -20.15 -2.64
N ALA A 264 -4.66 -19.89 -3.41
CA ALA A 264 -4.97 -20.64 -4.62
C ALA A 264 -3.87 -20.49 -5.68
N ALA A 265 -3.30 -19.29 -5.81
CA ALA A 265 -2.15 -19.02 -6.66
C ALA A 265 -0.89 -19.77 -6.19
N ASP A 266 -0.53 -19.73 -4.90
CA ASP A 266 0.66 -20.44 -4.40
C ASP A 266 0.50 -21.98 -4.49
N ALA A 267 -0.71 -22.50 -4.24
CA ALA A 267 -1.02 -23.92 -4.37
C ALA A 267 -0.90 -24.39 -5.83
N LYS A 268 -1.46 -23.62 -6.78
CA LYS A 268 -1.37 -23.92 -8.21
C LYS A 268 0.07 -23.80 -8.71
N ARG A 269 0.83 -22.80 -8.27
CA ARG A 269 2.27 -22.70 -8.55
C ARG A 269 3.04 -23.94 -8.11
N ARG A 270 2.82 -24.44 -6.88
CA ARG A 270 3.49 -25.65 -6.38
C ARG A 270 3.15 -26.87 -7.24
N ALA A 271 1.88 -27.01 -7.64
CA ALA A 271 1.43 -28.06 -8.54
C ALA A 271 2.03 -27.95 -9.96
N LEU A 272 2.42 -26.75 -10.39
CA LEU A 272 3.03 -26.44 -11.68
C LEU A 272 4.57 -26.37 -11.66
N SER A 273 5.19 -26.62 -10.50
CA SER A 273 6.66 -26.56 -10.36
C SER A 273 7.34 -27.50 -11.36
N GLY A 274 8.38 -27.01 -12.05
CA GLY A 274 9.11 -27.74 -13.10
C GLY A 274 8.59 -27.55 -14.54
N ARG A 275 7.54 -26.75 -14.78
CA ARG A 275 7.05 -26.44 -16.14
C ARG A 275 6.99 -24.93 -16.42
N ARG A 276 8.03 -24.39 -17.05
CA ARG A 276 8.17 -22.94 -17.36
C ARG A 276 6.95 -22.36 -18.08
N ASP A 277 6.49 -22.99 -19.16
CA ASP A 277 5.38 -22.47 -19.97
C ASP A 277 4.04 -22.47 -19.23
N ALA A 278 3.83 -23.46 -18.35
CA ALA A 278 2.61 -23.55 -17.56
C ALA A 278 2.60 -22.55 -16.39
N LEU A 279 3.77 -22.23 -15.84
CA LEU A 279 3.94 -21.17 -14.85
C LEU A 279 3.64 -19.78 -15.46
N GLN A 280 4.10 -19.56 -16.70
CA GLN A 280 3.86 -18.34 -17.46
C GLN A 280 2.36 -18.14 -17.75
N TRP A 281 1.65 -19.21 -18.15
CA TRP A 281 0.20 -19.16 -18.38
C TRP A 281 -0.59 -18.91 -17.08
N HIS A 282 -0.18 -19.53 -15.97
CA HIS A 282 -0.79 -19.31 -14.67
C HIS A 282 -0.68 -17.85 -14.20
N LEU A 283 0.44 -17.17 -14.50
CA LEU A 283 0.62 -15.75 -14.21
C LEU A 283 -0.30 -14.88 -15.07
N GLN A 284 -0.44 -15.17 -16.36
CA GLN A 284 -1.38 -14.44 -17.22
C GLN A 284 -2.82 -14.53 -16.67
N GLU A 285 -3.21 -15.69 -16.14
CA GLU A 285 -4.52 -15.92 -15.52
C GLU A 285 -4.72 -15.13 -14.21
N ILE A 286 -3.72 -15.12 -13.30
CA ILE A 286 -3.75 -14.27 -12.09
C ILE A 286 -3.92 -12.80 -12.51
N MET A 287 -3.13 -12.35 -13.49
CA MET A 287 -3.08 -10.94 -13.92
C MET A 287 -4.34 -10.47 -14.63
N SER A 288 -4.99 -11.34 -15.42
CA SER A 288 -6.29 -11.05 -16.06
C SER A 288 -7.42 -10.79 -15.05
N GLY A 289 -7.32 -11.36 -13.85
CA GLY A 289 -8.29 -11.13 -12.77
C GLY A 289 -8.10 -9.80 -12.01
N PHE A 290 -6.96 -9.13 -12.17
CA PHE A 290 -6.64 -7.84 -11.51
C PHE A 290 -6.80 -6.62 -12.44
N SER A 291 -7.04 -6.82 -13.74
CA SER A 291 -7.00 -5.77 -14.77
C SER A 291 -8.39 -5.30 -15.23
N THR A 292 -9.29 -4.98 -14.28
CA THR A 292 -10.54 -4.26 -14.60
C THR A 292 -10.26 -2.74 -14.62
N PRO A 293 -10.41 -2.04 -15.75
CA PRO A 293 -10.10 -0.62 -15.84
C PRO A 293 -11.06 0.24 -15.01
N VAL A 294 -10.52 1.18 -14.23
CA VAL A 294 -11.27 2.24 -13.56
C VAL A 294 -11.14 3.51 -14.42
N ARG A 295 -12.24 4.03 -14.95
CA ARG A 295 -12.27 5.34 -15.62
C ARG A 295 -12.17 6.44 -14.56
N VAL A 296 -11.17 7.31 -14.68
CA VAL A 296 -11.08 8.58 -13.93
C VAL A 296 -11.21 9.72 -14.95
N GLN A 297 -12.07 10.70 -14.67
CA GLN A 297 -12.31 11.88 -15.52
C GLN A 297 -11.27 12.98 -15.22
N ALA A 298 -10.13 13.01 -15.92
CA ALA A 298 -9.25 14.18 -16.20
C ALA A 298 -7.93 13.71 -16.88
N PRO A 299 -7.25 14.54 -17.70
CA PRO A 299 -6.20 14.07 -18.61
C PRO A 299 -4.84 13.93 -17.90
N MET A 300 -4.68 12.82 -17.19
CA MET A 300 -3.52 11.93 -17.22
C MET A 300 -4.00 10.64 -16.55
N GLU A 301 -4.09 9.55 -17.32
CA GLU A 301 -4.50 8.25 -16.82
C GLU A 301 -3.46 7.73 -15.82
N THR A 302 -3.64 8.00 -14.54
CA THR A 302 -2.86 7.34 -13.48
C THR A 302 -3.52 6.00 -13.18
N GLN A 303 -2.91 4.91 -13.64
CA GLN A 303 -3.29 3.57 -13.19
C GLN A 303 -3.04 3.46 -11.68
N VAL A 304 -4.11 3.30 -10.90
CA VAL A 304 -4.03 3.12 -9.46
C VAL A 304 -3.43 1.73 -9.15
N VAL A 305 -2.22 1.71 -8.61
CA VAL A 305 -1.51 0.49 -8.21
C VAL A 305 -1.92 0.07 -6.80
N LEU A 306 -3.05 -0.64 -6.68
CA LEU A 306 -3.63 -1.06 -5.39
C LEU A 306 -2.95 -2.26 -4.69
N ALA A 307 -1.82 -2.80 -5.19
CA ALA A 307 -1.27 -4.05 -4.66
C ALA A 307 0.27 -4.17 -4.73
N ARG A 308 1.03 -3.08 -4.54
CA ARG A 308 2.50 -3.08 -4.75
C ARG A 308 3.27 -4.17 -3.98
N PRO A 309 3.06 -4.42 -2.66
CA PRO A 309 3.78 -5.48 -1.95
C PRO A 309 3.38 -6.90 -2.39
N PHE A 310 2.10 -7.11 -2.70
CA PHE A 310 1.56 -8.37 -3.23
C PHE A 310 2.15 -8.68 -4.61
N LEU A 311 2.12 -7.70 -5.52
CA LEU A 311 2.70 -7.83 -6.86
C LEU A 311 4.23 -7.98 -6.78
N GLN A 312 4.94 -7.23 -5.92
CA GLN A 312 6.38 -7.39 -5.73
C GLN A 312 6.76 -8.79 -5.25
N THR A 313 6.00 -9.37 -4.33
CA THR A 313 6.27 -10.73 -3.82
C THR A 313 6.01 -11.79 -4.88
N VAL A 314 4.88 -11.71 -5.59
CA VAL A 314 4.51 -12.69 -6.62
C VAL A 314 5.41 -12.55 -7.85
N CYS A 315 5.61 -11.33 -8.35
CA CYS A 315 6.48 -11.04 -9.49
C CYS A 315 7.94 -11.34 -9.16
N GLY A 316 8.41 -11.04 -7.95
CA GLY A 316 9.77 -11.33 -7.51
C GLY A 316 10.06 -12.82 -7.56
N ARG A 317 9.16 -13.64 -7.01
CA ARG A 317 9.30 -15.11 -7.04
C ARG A 317 9.23 -15.69 -8.45
N TYR A 318 8.47 -15.07 -9.35
CA TYR A 318 8.48 -15.46 -10.76
C TYR A 318 9.82 -15.15 -11.43
N LEU A 319 10.34 -13.93 -11.22
CA LEU A 319 11.63 -13.53 -11.76
C LEU A 319 12.75 -14.40 -11.22
N ASP A 320 12.74 -14.71 -9.92
CA ASP A 320 13.74 -15.59 -9.30
C ASP A 320 13.70 -17.00 -9.94
N ALA A 321 12.52 -17.61 -10.05
CA ALA A 321 12.35 -18.92 -10.70
C ALA A 321 12.66 -18.91 -12.21
N GLY A 322 12.31 -17.83 -12.91
CA GLY A 322 12.59 -17.65 -14.33
C GLY A 322 14.07 -17.41 -14.61
N SER A 323 14.79 -16.78 -13.66
CA SER A 323 16.22 -16.51 -13.75
C SER A 323 17.12 -17.65 -13.27
N GLU A 324 16.55 -18.69 -12.64
CA GLU A 324 17.30 -19.81 -12.08
C GLU A 324 18.21 -20.45 -13.14
N GLY A 325 19.51 -20.53 -12.83
CA GLY A 325 20.55 -21.07 -13.72
C GLY A 325 20.96 -20.17 -14.89
N LEU A 326 20.42 -18.96 -15.02
CA LEU A 326 20.84 -17.99 -16.04
C LEU A 326 21.96 -17.09 -15.50
N THR A 327 22.95 -16.78 -16.34
CA THR A 327 24.06 -15.86 -16.01
C THR A 327 24.40 -14.96 -17.20
N GLY A 328 25.08 -13.84 -16.92
CA GLY A 328 25.61 -12.90 -17.92
C GLY A 328 24.53 -12.41 -18.91
N TYR A 329 24.85 -12.46 -20.20
CA TYR A 329 23.96 -12.00 -21.27
C TYR A 329 22.59 -12.67 -21.27
N ARG A 330 22.51 -13.98 -20.93
CA ARG A 330 21.24 -14.71 -20.92
C ARG A 330 20.31 -14.24 -19.81
N LEU A 331 20.87 -13.86 -18.66
CA LEU A 331 20.13 -13.28 -17.54
C LEU A 331 19.60 -11.88 -17.90
N ALA A 332 20.45 -11.04 -18.50
CA ALA A 332 20.06 -9.71 -18.97
C ALA A 332 18.95 -9.78 -20.03
N ALA A 333 19.08 -10.68 -21.02
CA ALA A 333 18.07 -10.89 -22.05
C ALA A 333 16.73 -11.36 -21.46
N PHE A 334 16.75 -12.24 -20.45
CA PHE A 334 15.54 -12.68 -19.76
C PHE A 334 14.81 -11.50 -19.09
N TYR A 335 15.52 -10.67 -18.31
CA TYR A 335 14.89 -9.53 -17.65
C TYR A 335 14.39 -8.48 -18.62
N ARG A 336 15.15 -8.18 -19.69
CA ARG A 336 14.74 -7.24 -20.73
C ARG A 336 13.48 -7.72 -21.46
N ASN A 337 13.46 -8.97 -21.92
CA ASN A 337 12.28 -9.54 -22.60
C ASN A 337 11.06 -9.58 -21.69
N THR A 338 11.26 -9.90 -20.41
CA THR A 338 10.19 -9.92 -19.42
C THR A 338 9.66 -8.51 -19.16
N ALA A 339 10.54 -7.51 -19.06
CA ALA A 339 10.11 -6.12 -18.89
C ALA A 339 9.30 -5.64 -20.10
N TRP A 340 9.83 -5.85 -21.31
CA TRP A 340 9.21 -5.39 -22.56
C TRP A 340 7.85 -6.03 -22.81
N ALA A 341 7.72 -7.34 -22.60
CA ALA A 341 6.46 -8.06 -22.79
C ALA A 341 5.34 -7.58 -21.85
N HIS A 342 5.71 -6.93 -20.75
CA HIS A 342 4.81 -6.60 -19.66
C HIS A 342 4.66 -5.11 -19.38
N GLU A 343 5.32 -4.21 -20.11
CA GLU A 343 5.23 -2.77 -19.88
C GLU A 343 3.81 -2.21 -19.93
N ALA A 344 3.03 -2.56 -20.97
CA ALA A 344 1.67 -2.07 -21.13
C ALA A 344 0.65 -2.87 -20.30
N SER A 345 0.90 -4.16 -20.07
CA SER A 345 -0.05 -5.08 -19.45
C SER A 345 0.15 -5.25 -17.94
N ASN A 346 1.37 -5.02 -17.44
CA ASN A 346 1.76 -5.19 -16.04
C ASN A 346 3.00 -4.32 -15.70
N PRO A 347 2.82 -3.00 -15.52
CA PRO A 347 3.89 -2.05 -15.25
C PRO A 347 4.74 -2.41 -14.02
N GLN A 348 4.17 -3.09 -13.02
CA GLN A 348 4.85 -3.46 -11.79
C GLN A 348 5.82 -4.62 -12.00
N LEU A 349 5.43 -5.63 -12.79
CA LEU A 349 6.35 -6.70 -13.20
C LEU A 349 7.45 -6.13 -14.09
N ALA A 350 7.10 -5.23 -15.02
CA ALA A 350 8.08 -4.56 -15.86
C ALA A 350 9.09 -3.76 -15.03
N CYS A 351 8.60 -2.98 -14.06
CA CYS A 351 9.43 -2.24 -13.11
C CYS A 351 10.39 -3.17 -12.36
N LEU A 352 9.89 -4.27 -11.78
CA LEU A 352 10.72 -5.20 -11.01
C LEU A 352 11.73 -5.93 -11.91
N ALA A 353 11.33 -6.29 -13.13
CA ALA A 353 12.23 -6.86 -14.13
C ALA A 353 13.34 -5.89 -14.51
N TYR A 354 13.03 -4.59 -14.66
CA TYR A 354 14.03 -3.55 -14.88
C TYR A 354 14.96 -3.32 -13.69
N GLU A 355 14.46 -3.37 -12.45
CA GLU A 355 15.30 -3.31 -11.25
C GLU A 355 16.30 -4.48 -11.23
N ARG A 356 15.85 -5.69 -11.56
CA ARG A 356 16.71 -6.88 -11.65
C ARG A 356 17.66 -6.83 -12.85
N LEU A 357 17.23 -6.29 -14.00
CA LEU A 357 18.09 -6.01 -15.14
C LEU A 357 19.24 -5.07 -14.73
N ARG A 358 18.90 -3.93 -14.12
CA ARG A 358 19.89 -2.95 -13.64
C ARG A 358 20.84 -3.58 -12.63
N ALA A 359 20.35 -4.40 -11.70
CA ALA A 359 21.20 -5.11 -10.75
C ALA A 359 22.16 -6.10 -11.45
N ALA A 360 21.72 -6.72 -12.55
CA ALA A 360 22.52 -7.69 -13.29
C ALA A 360 23.59 -7.07 -14.21
N VAL A 361 23.30 -5.92 -14.83
CA VAL A 361 24.22 -5.30 -15.83
C VAL A 361 24.87 -3.99 -15.37
N GLY A 362 24.42 -3.41 -14.26
CA GLY A 362 24.82 -2.09 -13.79
C GLY A 362 24.25 -0.96 -14.65
N GLU A 363 24.31 0.29 -14.15
CA GLU A 363 23.72 1.44 -14.88
C GLU A 363 24.39 1.67 -16.25
N ALA A 364 25.70 1.47 -16.35
CA ALA A 364 26.45 1.61 -17.60
C ALA A 364 26.17 0.48 -18.62
N GLY A 365 25.58 -0.64 -18.18
CA GLY A 365 25.21 -1.76 -19.04
C GLY A 365 23.80 -1.68 -19.62
N LEU A 366 23.03 -0.65 -19.25
CA LEU A 366 21.69 -0.42 -19.77
C LEU A 366 21.75 0.22 -21.16
N ALA A 367 20.89 -0.23 -22.07
CA ALA A 367 20.74 0.40 -23.36
C ALA A 367 19.92 1.71 -23.24
N PRO A 368 20.08 2.67 -24.15
CA PRO A 368 19.22 3.86 -24.26
C PRO A 368 17.71 3.56 -24.14
N GLU A 369 17.25 2.48 -24.76
CA GLU A 369 15.85 2.08 -24.74
C GLU A 369 15.39 1.52 -23.38
N ASP A 370 16.29 0.90 -22.62
CA ASP A 370 16.00 0.45 -21.25
C ASP A 370 15.74 1.67 -20.35
N HIS A 371 16.54 2.74 -20.49
CA HIS A 371 16.33 4.00 -19.76
C HIS A 371 15.00 4.66 -20.09
N TYR A 372 14.65 4.72 -21.39
CA TYR A 372 13.38 5.24 -21.86
C TYR A 372 12.22 4.53 -21.15
N ARG A 373 12.18 3.20 -21.26
CA ARG A 373 11.08 2.37 -20.75
C ARG A 373 11.00 2.36 -19.23
N MET A 374 12.15 2.32 -18.54
CA MET A 374 12.20 2.41 -17.08
C MET A 374 11.56 3.70 -16.53
N ALA A 375 11.64 4.81 -17.25
CA ALA A 375 11.06 6.08 -16.80
C ALA A 375 9.53 6.04 -16.69
N PHE A 376 8.86 5.20 -17.49
CA PHE A 376 7.39 5.05 -17.51
C PHE A 376 6.86 4.10 -16.44
N VAL A 377 7.70 3.18 -15.97
CA VAL A 377 7.32 2.19 -14.95
C VAL A 377 7.95 2.48 -13.57
N ALA A 378 8.60 3.63 -13.42
CA ALA A 378 9.28 4.02 -12.19
C ALA A 378 8.31 4.02 -11.00
N PRO A 379 8.63 3.32 -9.90
CA PRO A 379 7.63 3.03 -8.88
C PRO A 379 7.53 4.15 -7.83
N ASP A 380 8.49 5.08 -7.83
CA ASP A 380 8.39 6.42 -7.28
C ASP A 380 8.96 7.41 -8.32
N PRO A 381 8.11 7.98 -9.19
CA PRO A 381 8.56 8.88 -10.24
C PRO A 381 9.27 10.13 -9.71
N ILE A 382 8.89 10.63 -8.53
CA ILE A 382 9.48 11.82 -7.93
C ILE A 382 10.89 11.50 -7.44
N ALA A 383 11.07 10.41 -6.70
CA ALA A 383 12.39 9.98 -6.23
C ALA A 383 13.36 9.63 -7.39
N ASP A 384 12.84 9.16 -8.52
CA ASP A 384 13.62 8.84 -9.73
C ASP A 384 13.96 10.07 -10.59
N THR A 385 13.48 11.27 -10.24
CA THR A 385 13.74 12.53 -10.98
C THR A 385 15.23 12.80 -11.22
N PRO A 386 16.14 12.73 -10.22
CA PRO A 386 17.56 13.00 -10.45
C PRO A 386 18.22 12.01 -11.41
N ARG A 387 17.68 10.79 -11.52
CA ARG A 387 18.18 9.80 -12.48
C ARG A 387 17.79 10.20 -13.90
N LEU A 388 16.53 10.58 -14.10
CA LEU A 388 16.03 11.00 -15.40
C LEU A 388 16.74 12.27 -15.91
N GLU A 389 17.01 13.24 -15.03
CA GLU A 389 17.83 14.43 -15.32
C GLU A 389 19.22 14.02 -15.85
N ARG A 390 19.92 13.11 -15.16
CA ARG A 390 21.24 12.62 -15.60
C ARG A 390 21.18 11.91 -16.95
N ILE A 391 20.13 11.12 -17.20
CA ILE A 391 19.95 10.41 -18.47
C ILE A 391 19.77 11.41 -19.62
N LEU A 392 18.90 12.40 -19.46
CA LEU A 392 18.67 13.43 -20.47
C LEU A 392 19.92 14.30 -20.70
N ALA A 393 20.73 14.54 -19.68
CA ALA A 393 22.00 15.24 -19.82
C ALA A 393 23.09 14.39 -20.51
N ALA A 394 23.20 13.11 -20.16
CA ALA A 394 24.23 12.21 -20.69
C ALA A 394 23.99 11.80 -22.15
N TYR A 395 22.73 11.78 -22.59
CA TYR A 395 22.34 11.28 -23.91
C TYR A 395 21.47 12.29 -24.67
N PRO A 396 22.06 13.31 -25.30
CA PRO A 396 21.31 14.32 -26.05
C PRO A 396 20.56 13.73 -27.26
N GLY A 397 21.09 12.67 -27.88
CA GLY A 397 20.50 12.00 -29.06
C GLY A 397 19.58 10.81 -28.75
N LEU A 398 18.95 10.75 -27.57
CA LEU A 398 18.07 9.62 -27.23
C LEU A 398 16.88 9.51 -28.20
N PRO A 399 16.63 8.32 -28.79
CA PRO A 399 15.34 8.08 -29.41
C PRO A 399 14.26 8.24 -28.33
N ASN A 400 13.22 9.02 -28.65
CA ASN A 400 12.14 9.43 -27.73
C ASN A 400 12.53 10.43 -26.62
N ARG A 401 13.56 11.26 -26.81
CA ARG A 401 13.92 12.34 -25.87
C ARG A 401 12.72 13.20 -25.46
N ALA A 402 11.90 13.63 -26.41
CA ALA A 402 10.72 14.46 -26.14
C ALA A 402 9.74 13.80 -25.16
N ALA A 403 9.52 12.49 -25.29
CA ALA A 403 8.66 11.73 -24.38
C ALA A 403 9.26 11.62 -22.97
N LEU A 404 10.59 11.50 -22.84
CA LEU A 404 11.27 11.56 -21.54
C LEU A 404 11.21 12.95 -20.90
N GLN A 405 11.34 14.00 -21.71
CA GLN A 405 11.17 15.37 -21.23
C GLN A 405 9.74 15.62 -20.76
N MET A 406 8.72 15.06 -21.43
CA MET A 406 7.34 15.10 -20.93
C MET A 406 7.16 14.36 -19.60
N GLN A 407 7.82 13.20 -19.41
CA GLN A 407 7.83 12.51 -18.11
C GLN A 407 8.51 13.34 -17.03
N LEU A 408 9.65 13.97 -17.34
CA LEU A 408 10.37 14.84 -16.41
C LEU A 408 9.55 16.10 -16.05
N LEU A 409 8.87 16.69 -17.04
CA LEU A 409 7.96 17.81 -16.84
C LEU A 409 6.86 17.47 -15.83
N GLY A 410 6.17 16.34 -16.02
CA GLY A 410 5.15 15.89 -15.07
C GLY A 410 5.70 15.71 -13.66
N ARG A 411 6.93 15.19 -13.52
CA ARG A 411 7.61 15.05 -12.22
C ARG A 411 7.92 16.41 -11.57
N TYR A 412 8.39 17.38 -12.34
CA TYR A 412 8.64 18.74 -11.83
C TYR A 412 7.37 19.44 -11.36
N LEU A 413 6.30 19.38 -12.15
CA LEU A 413 5.02 19.98 -11.79
C LEU A 413 4.45 19.35 -10.51
N ASN A 414 4.44 18.01 -10.41
CA ASN A 414 3.98 17.28 -9.23
C ASN A 414 4.82 17.56 -7.98
N ALA A 415 6.12 17.81 -8.13
CA ALA A 415 7.02 18.18 -7.03
C ALA A 415 6.99 19.69 -6.69
N GLY A 416 6.18 20.50 -7.39
CA GLY A 416 6.14 21.96 -7.21
C GLY A 416 7.38 22.70 -7.75
N ARG A 417 8.26 22.03 -8.49
CA ARG A 417 9.50 22.56 -9.09
C ARG A 417 9.20 23.37 -10.35
N THR A 418 8.45 24.45 -10.19
CA THR A 418 7.87 25.24 -11.30
C THR A 418 8.93 25.89 -12.19
N GLN A 419 10.02 26.40 -11.61
CA GLN A 419 11.14 27.00 -12.37
C GLN A 419 11.85 25.98 -13.26
N ASP A 420 12.00 24.75 -12.78
CA ASP A 420 12.63 23.67 -13.55
C ASP A 420 11.72 23.23 -14.71
N ALA A 421 10.40 23.18 -14.48
CA ALA A 421 9.41 22.94 -15.54
C ALA A 421 9.47 24.03 -16.64
N GLU A 422 9.53 25.30 -16.26
CA GLU A 422 9.69 26.42 -17.21
C GLU A 422 11.03 26.36 -17.96
N GLY A 423 12.12 25.96 -17.29
CA GLY A 423 13.42 25.72 -17.90
C GLY A 423 13.37 24.61 -18.95
N LEU A 424 12.73 23.48 -18.60
CA LEU A 424 12.59 22.33 -19.47
C LEU A 424 11.74 22.66 -20.72
N ILE A 425 10.63 23.39 -20.56
CA ILE A 425 9.81 23.82 -21.70
C ILE A 425 10.60 24.74 -22.64
N ARG A 426 11.44 25.63 -22.10
CA ARG A 426 12.34 26.46 -22.92
C ARG A 426 13.33 25.61 -23.71
N GLU A 427 13.94 24.60 -23.08
CA GLU A 427 14.80 23.64 -23.78
C GLU A 427 14.05 22.92 -24.90
N MET A 428 12.83 22.42 -24.61
CA MET A 428 12.00 21.71 -25.57
C MET A 428 11.68 22.56 -26.81
N ARG A 429 11.39 23.84 -26.63
CA ARG A 429 11.16 24.81 -27.73
C ARG A 429 12.37 24.95 -28.66
N THR A 430 13.58 24.83 -28.12
CA THR A 430 14.82 24.98 -28.90
C THR A 430 15.29 23.69 -29.55
N ALA A 431 14.75 22.54 -29.15
CA ALA A 431 15.28 21.22 -29.46
C ALA A 431 14.66 20.53 -30.70
N ASP A 432 14.06 21.28 -31.63
CA ASP A 432 13.36 20.75 -32.83
C ASP A 432 12.32 19.64 -32.48
N ILE A 433 11.67 19.80 -31.33
CA ILE A 433 10.60 18.90 -30.89
C ILE A 433 9.33 19.28 -31.61
N ASP A 434 8.51 18.29 -31.94
CA ASP A 434 7.25 18.52 -32.62
C ASP A 434 6.37 19.51 -31.85
N GLU A 435 5.69 20.34 -32.62
CA GLU A 435 4.92 21.46 -32.11
C GLU A 435 3.78 21.00 -31.19
N THR A 436 3.22 19.81 -31.44
CA THR A 436 2.12 19.23 -30.65
C THR A 436 2.57 18.86 -29.24
N THR A 437 3.75 18.28 -29.10
CA THR A 437 4.33 17.94 -27.80
C THR A 437 4.66 19.19 -26.99
N THR A 438 5.16 20.24 -27.65
CA THR A 438 5.44 21.53 -27.00
C THR A 438 4.15 22.22 -26.56
N ALA A 439 3.09 22.20 -27.38
CA ALA A 439 1.76 22.69 -27.02
C ALA A 439 1.21 22.00 -25.76
N ASN A 440 1.34 20.67 -25.70
CA ASN A 440 0.94 19.87 -24.54
C ASN A 440 1.74 20.24 -23.28
N ALA A 441 3.05 20.45 -23.41
CA ALA A 441 3.90 20.86 -22.31
C ALA A 441 3.48 22.22 -21.71
N VAL A 442 3.24 23.21 -22.57
CA VAL A 442 2.80 24.56 -22.16
C VAL A 442 1.40 24.52 -21.54
N LEU A 443 0.49 23.71 -22.09
CA LEU A 443 -0.84 23.52 -21.53
C LEU A 443 -0.79 22.97 -20.09
N ASN A 444 0.03 21.95 -19.83
CA ASN A 444 0.21 21.37 -18.50
C ASN A 444 0.80 22.40 -17.50
N LEU A 445 1.74 23.25 -17.93
CA LEU A 445 2.23 24.34 -17.11
C LEU A 445 1.12 25.35 -16.77
N GLY A 446 0.25 25.68 -17.73
CA GLY A 446 -0.92 26.55 -17.53
C GLY A 446 -1.89 25.99 -16.48
N VAL A 447 -2.23 24.70 -16.58
CA VAL A 447 -3.06 24.00 -15.59
C VAL A 447 -2.41 24.02 -14.21
N HIS A 448 -1.10 23.80 -14.14
CA HIS A 448 -0.36 23.87 -12.88
C HIS A 448 -0.40 25.27 -12.25
N HIS A 449 -0.16 26.33 -13.04
CA HIS A 449 -0.29 27.71 -12.56
C HIS A 449 -1.69 28.03 -12.04
N LEU A 450 -2.74 27.52 -12.71
CA LEU A 450 -4.11 27.68 -12.27
C LEU A 450 -4.35 26.99 -10.91
N SER A 451 -3.79 25.79 -10.70
CA SER A 451 -3.88 25.09 -9.41
C SER A 451 -3.22 25.87 -8.27
N LEU A 452 -2.17 26.65 -8.58
CA LEU A 452 -1.49 27.56 -7.68
C LEU A 452 -2.15 28.96 -7.57
N LYS A 453 -3.32 29.15 -8.18
CA LYS A 453 -4.05 30.43 -8.26
C LYS A 453 -3.25 31.57 -8.92
N ARG A 454 -2.29 31.25 -9.80
CA ARG A 454 -1.53 32.22 -10.60
C ARG A 454 -2.23 32.47 -11.92
N VAL A 455 -3.35 33.20 -11.85
CA VAL A 455 -4.30 33.37 -12.97
C VAL A 455 -3.62 33.97 -14.20
N ASP A 456 -2.81 35.03 -14.06
CA ASP A 456 -2.16 35.67 -15.22
C ASP A 456 -1.15 34.75 -15.92
N SER A 457 -0.36 33.99 -15.15
CA SER A 457 0.58 33.01 -15.69
C SER A 457 -0.14 31.85 -16.38
N ALA A 458 -1.25 31.39 -15.83
CA ALA A 458 -2.09 30.36 -16.44
C ALA A 458 -2.71 30.86 -17.75
N ARG A 459 -3.27 32.09 -17.75
CA ARG A 459 -3.84 32.74 -18.92
C ARG A 459 -2.80 32.86 -20.04
N ALA A 460 -1.60 33.35 -19.73
CA ALA A 460 -0.52 33.49 -20.71
C ALA A 460 -0.16 32.14 -21.37
N CYS A 461 -0.11 31.05 -20.61
CA CYS A 461 0.13 29.71 -21.16
C CYS A 461 -1.01 29.26 -22.10
N PHE A 462 -2.27 29.47 -21.70
CA PHE A 462 -3.42 29.07 -22.53
C PHE A 462 -3.56 29.92 -23.79
N GLU A 463 -3.33 31.23 -23.71
CA GLU A 463 -3.30 32.12 -24.87
C GLU A 463 -2.17 31.76 -25.83
N GLU A 464 -0.99 31.39 -25.31
CA GLU A 464 0.10 30.88 -26.13
C GLU A 464 -0.34 29.63 -26.90
N VAL A 465 -0.93 28.66 -26.21
CA VAL A 465 -1.35 27.40 -26.84
C VAL A 465 -2.47 27.62 -27.86
N ALA A 466 -3.44 28.49 -27.53
CA ALA A 466 -4.56 28.82 -28.42
C ALA A 466 -4.12 29.65 -29.64
N GLY A 467 -3.14 30.54 -29.49
CA GLY A 467 -2.67 31.44 -30.53
C GLY A 467 -1.62 30.84 -31.47
N ARG A 468 -0.81 29.88 -31.00
CA ARG A 468 0.31 29.34 -31.79
C ARG A 468 0.01 28.05 -32.54
N HIS A 469 -0.93 27.21 -32.09
CA HIS A 469 -0.99 25.80 -32.52
C HIS A 469 -2.16 25.40 -33.46
N GLY A 470 -2.80 26.36 -34.13
CA GLY A 470 -3.91 26.09 -35.07
C GLY A 470 -5.10 25.36 -34.41
N ALA A 471 -6.04 24.83 -35.21
CA ALA A 471 -7.25 24.13 -34.72
C ALA A 471 -6.98 22.72 -34.15
N GLY A 472 -5.79 22.48 -33.61
CA GLY A 472 -5.41 21.22 -32.97
C GLY A 472 -6.13 20.98 -31.65
N HIS A 473 -6.16 19.72 -31.22
CA HIS A 473 -6.83 19.31 -29.98
C HIS A 473 -6.44 20.17 -28.77
N TRP A 474 -5.15 20.50 -28.61
CA TRP A 474 -4.66 21.29 -27.48
C TRP A 474 -5.08 22.76 -27.50
N ALA A 475 -5.23 23.36 -28.68
CA ALA A 475 -5.74 24.73 -28.80
C ALA A 475 -7.22 24.80 -28.39
N LEU A 476 -8.03 23.80 -28.76
CA LEU A 476 -9.43 23.70 -28.30
C LEU A 476 -9.51 23.54 -26.79
N VAL A 477 -8.65 22.71 -26.19
CA VAL A 477 -8.59 22.55 -24.73
C VAL A 477 -8.16 23.86 -24.06
N ALA A 478 -7.16 24.58 -24.59
CA ALA A 478 -6.75 25.88 -24.07
C ALA A 478 -7.87 26.92 -24.13
N GLN A 479 -8.63 26.97 -25.23
CA GLN A 479 -9.80 27.84 -25.37
C GLN A 479 -10.90 27.51 -24.36
N GLN A 480 -11.12 26.24 -24.04
CA GLN A 480 -12.06 25.83 -22.99
C GLN A 480 -11.63 26.36 -21.62
N TYR A 481 -10.34 26.28 -21.28
CA TYR A 481 -9.83 26.85 -20.04
C TYR A 481 -9.98 28.38 -20.01
N LEU A 482 -9.70 29.07 -21.11
CA LEU A 482 -9.87 30.53 -21.21
C LEU A 482 -11.34 30.98 -21.06
N GLY A 483 -12.30 30.14 -21.45
CA GLY A 483 -13.73 30.40 -21.28
C GLY A 483 -14.29 30.07 -19.89
N ALA A 484 -13.48 29.54 -18.96
CA ALA A 484 -13.94 29.14 -17.64
C ALA A 484 -13.98 30.32 -16.64
N ALA A 485 -14.84 30.20 -15.63
CA ALA A 485 -15.11 31.22 -14.60
C ALA A 485 -13.89 31.95 -13.99
N PRO A 486 -12.72 31.33 -13.71
CA PRO A 486 -11.56 32.07 -13.18
C PRO A 486 -10.93 33.07 -14.17
N PHE A 487 -11.37 33.10 -15.44
CA PHE A 487 -10.81 33.95 -16.49
C PHE A 487 -11.85 34.88 -17.16
N VAL A 488 -13.13 34.74 -16.83
CA VAL A 488 -14.23 35.59 -17.31
C VAL A 488 -14.43 36.71 -16.28
N GLU A 489 -14.18 37.95 -16.70
CA GLU A 489 -14.54 39.16 -15.93
C GLU A 489 -16.05 39.44 -15.97
#